data_AF-A0A267D9Z8-F1
#
_entry.id   AF-A0A267D9Z8-F1
#
_cell.length_a   1.000
_cell.length_b   1.000
_cell.length_c   1.000
_cell.angle_alpha   90.00
_cell.angle_beta   90.00
_cell.angle_gamma   90.00
#
_symmetry.space_group_name_H-M   'P 1'
#
loop_
_entity.id
_entity.type
_entity.pdbx_description
1 polymer ?
#
loop_
_entity_poly.entity_id
_entity_poly.type
_entity_poly.pdbx_seq_one_letter_code
_entity_poly.pdbx_strand_id
1 'polypeptide(L)'
;GIYCATLAFGITSLHLSRDEAGNSCSAPAVRSAPPLLGEPLAGGVAPCLPGRPSGHLCVPQLVDTCAGRGAGPQLSMVRHPPHCRGPEDEPANLQKKRRWKNPLRGKPTSGSLTDLPEPRLLELQTAALSDALADGADDTDTVDDCQALRAFEPVRRGTACAFARRARLWGGPAWRPRLPLAANAAACAPRLRLFCRVCAELGLDGFVIRLVGEHLCGDFRRFSAAVYGTLSTLAACNTGGGGDCMAEPHRLHQTGWVFRFHGQTFFVTTFAPFYGPEDSRFAFGASDGFLLLQPELSFAQHDLPPDTPHTNWGGAEEGDGHQTVRDRIRCAFRDAGQAYRIRDTTVYPMIEDIVMPPKSMGSADLPEGSRWWEVGLAAENEGEKSTDDLQ
;
A
#
# COMPACT_ATOMS: atom_id res chain seq x y z
N GLY A 1 5.51 -4.24 13.63
CA GLY A 1 5.76 -5.38 12.72
C GLY A 1 6.95 -5.07 11.85
N ILE A 2 7.70 -6.10 11.44
CA ILE A 2 8.61 -6.06 10.29
C ILE A 2 8.43 -7.39 9.54
N TYR A 3 7.37 -7.42 8.75
CA TYR A 3 7.16 -8.45 7.74
C TYR A 3 7.35 -7.75 6.41
N CYS A 4 8.43 -8.10 5.72
CA CYS A 4 8.74 -7.55 4.41
C CYS A 4 8.38 -8.65 3.41
N ALA A 5 7.32 -8.47 2.64
CA ALA A 5 6.92 -9.45 1.64
C ALA A 5 8.07 -9.63 0.65
N THR A 6 8.56 -10.87 0.51
CA THR A 6 9.58 -11.19 -0.49
C THR A 6 8.90 -11.34 -1.85
N LEU A 7 8.51 -10.22 -2.47
CA LEU A 7 8.12 -10.19 -3.87
C LEU A 7 9.39 -10.19 -4.73
N ALA A 8 9.76 -11.37 -5.22
CA ALA A 8 10.79 -11.51 -6.23
C ALA A 8 10.35 -10.80 -7.52
N PHE A 9 11.16 -9.86 -8.00
CA PHE A 9 10.87 -9.07 -9.20
C PHE A 9 10.76 -9.93 -10.46
N GLY A 10 9.61 -9.86 -11.13
CA GLY A 10 9.50 -10.12 -12.56
C GLY A 10 9.70 -8.83 -13.36
N ILE A 11 10.94 -8.32 -13.46
CA ILE A 11 11.26 -7.32 -14.50
C ILE A 11 11.47 -8.08 -15.81
N THR A 12 10.38 -8.37 -16.51
CA THR A 12 10.42 -8.87 -17.88
C THR A 12 10.41 -7.68 -18.84
N SER A 13 11.28 -7.72 -19.85
CA SER A 13 11.53 -6.61 -20.76
C SER A 13 10.29 -5.97 -21.38
N LEU A 14 10.30 -4.64 -21.48
CA LEU A 14 9.57 -3.91 -22.51
C LEU A 14 9.98 -4.45 -23.89
N HIS A 15 9.10 -5.22 -24.52
CA HIS A 15 9.11 -5.45 -25.95
C HIS A 15 7.86 -4.83 -26.55
N LEU A 16 8.08 -3.70 -27.22
CA LEU A 16 7.14 -3.13 -28.19
C LEU A 16 6.91 -4.17 -29.28
N SER A 17 5.71 -4.75 -29.33
CA SER A 17 5.20 -5.41 -30.53
C SER A 17 4.11 -4.52 -31.14
N ARG A 18 4.13 -4.43 -32.47
CA ARG A 18 3.22 -3.60 -33.27
C ARG A 18 1.81 -4.19 -33.32
N ASP A 19 0.86 -3.30 -33.63
CA ASP A 19 -0.50 -3.65 -34.02
C ASP A 19 -0.54 -4.61 -35.23
N GLU A 20 -1.48 -5.54 -35.21
CA GLU A 20 -2.32 -5.83 -36.39
C GLU A 20 -3.78 -5.97 -35.94
N ALA A 21 -4.70 -5.51 -36.79
CA ALA A 21 -6.13 -5.40 -36.49
C ALA A 21 -6.91 -6.65 -36.93
N GLY A 22 -7.99 -6.99 -36.22
CA GLY A 22 -8.87 -8.10 -36.59
C GLY A 22 -10.21 -8.08 -35.84
N ASN A 23 -11.28 -7.71 -36.56
CA ASN A 23 -12.67 -7.64 -36.08
C ASN A 23 -13.17 -8.88 -35.30
N SER A 24 -14.00 -8.67 -34.29
CA SER A 24 -15.45 -8.96 -34.41
C SER A 24 -16.27 -8.53 -33.18
N CYS A 25 -17.57 -8.31 -33.41
CA CYS A 25 -18.51 -7.73 -32.44
C CYS A 25 -19.01 -8.75 -31.40
N SER A 26 -19.35 -8.27 -30.20
CA SER A 26 -20.64 -8.55 -29.53
C SER A 26 -20.79 -7.71 -28.25
N ALA A 27 -21.94 -7.08 -28.05
CA ALA A 27 -22.27 -6.33 -26.84
C ALA A 27 -23.24 -7.12 -25.94
N PRO A 28 -23.09 -7.12 -24.61
CA PRO A 28 -24.11 -7.60 -23.68
C PRO A 28 -25.10 -6.48 -23.30
N ALA A 29 -26.34 -6.87 -23.02
CA ALA A 29 -27.46 -5.95 -22.85
C ALA A 29 -27.52 -5.27 -21.47
N VAL A 30 -27.94 -4.01 -21.46
CA VAL A 30 -28.36 -3.28 -20.26
C VAL A 30 -29.65 -3.91 -19.72
N ARG A 31 -29.66 -4.33 -18.44
CA ARG A 31 -30.89 -4.69 -17.73
C ARG A 31 -31.39 -3.50 -16.89
N SER A 32 -32.67 -3.23 -17.03
CA SER A 32 -33.41 -2.14 -16.40
C SER A 32 -33.79 -2.42 -14.94
N ALA A 33 -33.83 -1.36 -14.13
CA ALA A 33 -34.41 -1.38 -12.79
C ALA A 33 -35.94 -1.10 -12.84
N PRO A 34 -36.74 -1.61 -11.89
CA PRO A 34 -38.18 -1.35 -11.81
C PRO A 34 -38.49 0.02 -11.15
N PRO A 35 -39.70 0.58 -11.38
CA PRO A 35 -40.04 1.95 -10.99
C PRO A 35 -40.61 2.09 -9.57
N LEU A 36 -40.44 3.28 -8.98
CA LEU A 36 -41.23 3.77 -7.85
C LEU A 36 -42.23 4.84 -8.33
N LEU A 37 -43.41 4.88 -7.71
CA LEU A 37 -44.57 5.68 -8.13
C LEU A 37 -44.67 7.02 -7.39
N GLY A 38 -44.91 8.11 -8.13
CA GLY A 38 -45.93 9.13 -7.80
C GLY A 38 -45.59 10.32 -6.88
N GLU A 39 -45.06 11.41 -7.45
CA GLU A 39 -45.77 12.70 -7.77
C GLU A 39 -46.80 13.32 -6.78
N PRO A 40 -47.13 14.66 -6.83
CA PRO A 40 -46.46 15.79 -7.51
C PRO A 40 -46.53 17.20 -6.80
N LEU A 41 -46.09 18.25 -7.56
CA LEU A 41 -46.38 19.71 -7.44
C LEU A 41 -45.51 20.54 -6.45
N ALA A 42 -44.98 21.72 -6.78
CA ALA A 42 -44.87 22.55 -8.01
C ALA A 42 -43.76 23.63 -7.77
N GLY A 43 -43.28 24.46 -8.71
CA GLY A 43 -43.49 24.61 -10.16
C GLY A 43 -43.15 26.05 -10.62
N GLY A 44 -42.46 26.24 -11.76
CA GLY A 44 -42.00 27.57 -12.25
C GLY A 44 -41.25 27.49 -13.59
N VAL A 45 -41.50 28.44 -14.51
CA VAL A 45 -41.15 28.32 -15.95
C VAL A 45 -40.50 29.60 -16.50
N ALA A 46 -39.71 29.44 -17.59
CA ALA A 46 -39.30 30.43 -18.61
C ALA A 46 -37.93 31.15 -18.43
N PRO A 47 -37.27 31.59 -19.53
CA PRO A 47 -37.24 31.02 -20.90
C PRO A 47 -35.82 30.93 -21.54
N CYS A 48 -35.76 30.33 -22.73
CA CYS A 48 -34.55 30.13 -23.56
C CYS A 48 -34.05 31.38 -24.29
N LEU A 49 -32.81 31.36 -24.83
CA LEU A 49 -32.40 31.67 -26.22
C LEU A 49 -30.88 31.31 -26.42
N PRO A 50 -30.32 31.25 -27.66
CA PRO A 50 -29.31 30.23 -28.00
C PRO A 50 -27.93 30.74 -28.48
N GLY A 51 -26.95 29.81 -28.61
CA GLY A 51 -25.69 30.05 -29.34
C GLY A 51 -24.71 28.86 -29.38
N ARG A 52 -24.56 28.23 -30.55
CA ARG A 52 -23.41 27.37 -30.97
C ARG A 52 -22.47 28.22 -31.86
N PRO A 53 -21.25 27.79 -32.28
CA PRO A 53 -20.66 26.43 -32.19
C PRO A 53 -19.22 26.35 -31.62
N SER A 54 -18.78 25.15 -31.25
CA SER A 54 -17.37 24.78 -31.09
C SER A 54 -16.85 24.08 -32.34
N GLY A 55 -15.65 24.47 -32.82
CA GLY A 55 -15.08 23.99 -34.07
C GLY A 55 -14.32 22.66 -33.95
N HIS A 56 -14.32 21.88 -35.02
CA HIS A 56 -13.39 20.76 -35.21
C HIS A 56 -12.03 21.29 -35.67
N LEU A 57 -10.94 20.76 -35.09
CA LEU A 57 -9.58 20.93 -35.60
C LEU A 57 -9.04 19.57 -36.06
N CYS A 58 -8.77 19.45 -37.36
CA CYS A 58 -8.08 18.30 -37.93
C CYS A 58 -6.57 18.41 -37.70
N VAL A 59 -5.92 17.27 -37.46
CA VAL A 59 -4.45 17.13 -37.52
C VAL A 59 -4.11 16.31 -38.77
N PRO A 60 -3.25 16.78 -39.67
CA PRO A 60 -2.89 16.04 -40.88
C PRO A 60 -1.83 14.97 -40.59
N GLN A 61 -1.99 13.81 -41.24
CA GLN A 61 -0.94 12.80 -41.36
C GLN A 61 0.14 13.29 -42.34
N LEU A 62 1.39 12.87 -42.13
CA LEU A 62 2.48 13.00 -43.09
C LEU A 62 3.03 11.61 -43.42
N VAL A 63 3.24 11.37 -44.70
CA VAL A 63 3.66 10.11 -45.32
C VAL A 63 4.84 10.43 -46.24
N ASP A 64 5.87 9.58 -46.27
CA ASP A 64 6.77 9.29 -47.41
C ASP A 64 8.00 8.50 -46.90
N THR A 65 8.29 7.25 -47.29
CA THR A 65 8.62 6.61 -48.59
C THR A 65 10.14 6.53 -48.94
N CYS A 66 10.69 5.32 -48.70
CA CYS A 66 11.63 4.52 -49.51
C CYS A 66 12.72 5.14 -50.44
N ALA A 67 13.97 4.63 -50.35
CA ALA A 67 14.63 3.73 -51.35
C ALA A 67 16.17 3.91 -51.57
N GLY A 68 16.86 2.82 -51.98
CA GLY A 68 18.22 2.80 -52.58
C GLY A 68 19.28 2.04 -51.75
N ARG A 69 19.67 0.78 -52.01
CA ARG A 69 20.44 0.14 -53.13
C ARG A 69 21.92 0.57 -53.24
N GLY A 70 22.85 -0.41 -53.19
CA GLY A 70 24.27 -0.29 -53.55
C GLY A 70 25.05 -1.58 -53.23
N ALA A 71 26.06 -1.96 -54.03
CA ALA A 71 26.74 -3.27 -53.96
C ALA A 71 28.24 -3.18 -53.57
N GLY A 72 28.87 -4.33 -53.26
CA GLY A 72 30.33 -4.48 -53.06
C GLY A 72 31.13 -4.54 -54.40
N PRO A 73 32.36 -5.11 -54.47
CA PRO A 73 32.96 -6.13 -53.58
C PRO A 73 34.51 -6.01 -53.34
N GLN A 74 35.12 -7.11 -52.84
CA GLN A 74 36.54 -7.55 -52.88
C GLN A 74 37.52 -7.34 -51.69
N LEU A 75 37.76 -8.47 -51.00
CA LEU A 75 39.03 -9.20 -50.77
C LEU A 75 40.23 -8.64 -49.95
N SER A 76 40.60 -9.50 -48.99
CA SER A 76 41.95 -9.76 -48.43
C SER A 76 42.53 -8.84 -47.34
N MET A 77 42.62 -9.38 -46.11
CA MET A 77 43.88 -9.90 -45.57
C MET A 77 43.63 -10.69 -44.28
N VAL A 78 44.21 -11.89 -44.16
CA VAL A 78 44.18 -12.68 -42.92
C VAL A 78 45.17 -12.08 -41.93
N ARG A 79 44.67 -11.64 -40.77
CA ARG A 79 45.47 -11.42 -39.56
C ARG A 79 44.78 -12.13 -38.40
N HIS A 80 45.50 -13.00 -37.71
CA HIS A 80 44.97 -13.66 -36.52
C HIS A 80 44.66 -12.61 -35.44
N PRO A 81 43.46 -12.61 -34.84
CA PRO A 81 43.20 -11.79 -33.66
C PRO A 81 44.02 -12.33 -32.47
N PRO A 82 44.52 -11.48 -31.58
CA PRO A 82 45.04 -11.94 -30.29
C PRO A 82 43.91 -12.64 -29.53
N HIS A 83 44.24 -13.73 -28.82
CA HIS A 83 43.27 -14.57 -28.11
C HIS A 83 42.26 -13.74 -27.30
N CYS A 84 41.01 -13.71 -27.77
CA CYS A 84 39.88 -13.37 -26.93
C CYS A 84 39.79 -14.43 -25.83
N ARG A 85 40.20 -14.08 -24.60
CA ARG A 85 39.83 -14.90 -23.44
C ARG A 85 38.32 -14.86 -23.32
N GLY A 86 37.70 -16.03 -23.30
CA GLY A 86 36.27 -16.14 -23.01
C GLY A 86 35.96 -15.67 -21.58
N PRO A 87 34.67 -15.47 -21.24
CA PRO A 87 34.23 -15.07 -19.91
C PRO A 87 34.45 -16.15 -18.82
N GLU A 88 35.19 -17.23 -19.11
CA GLU A 88 35.43 -18.38 -18.22
C GLU A 88 36.73 -18.25 -17.40
N ASP A 89 37.57 -17.25 -17.69
CA ASP A 89 38.84 -16.96 -16.99
C ASP A 89 38.69 -15.99 -15.80
N GLU A 90 37.46 -15.65 -15.37
CA GLU A 90 37.26 -14.88 -14.13
C GLU A 90 37.30 -15.82 -12.91
N PRO A 91 38.27 -15.70 -11.98
CA PRO A 91 38.37 -16.61 -10.86
C PRO A 91 37.12 -16.52 -9.98
N ALA A 92 36.53 -17.67 -9.61
CA ALA A 92 35.27 -17.80 -8.87
C ALA A 92 35.20 -17.06 -7.51
N ASN A 93 36.31 -16.47 -7.06
CA ASN A 93 36.40 -15.61 -5.88
C ASN A 93 35.99 -14.14 -6.15
N LEU A 94 35.96 -13.69 -7.41
CA LEU A 94 35.48 -12.35 -7.80
C LEU A 94 33.95 -12.31 -7.95
N GLN A 95 33.35 -13.35 -8.55
CA GLN A 95 31.89 -13.47 -8.68
C GLN A 95 31.17 -13.47 -7.32
N LYS A 96 31.81 -14.00 -6.27
CA LYS A 96 31.29 -13.99 -4.87
C LYS A 96 31.25 -12.61 -4.19
N LYS A 97 31.72 -11.53 -4.82
CA LYS A 97 31.81 -10.19 -4.18
C LYS A 97 30.97 -9.08 -4.80
N ARG A 98 30.20 -9.34 -5.85
CA ARG A 98 29.09 -8.45 -6.24
C ARG A 98 27.86 -8.66 -5.34
N ARG A 99 28.00 -8.37 -4.03
CA ARG A 99 26.82 -8.12 -3.18
C ARG A 99 26.07 -6.94 -3.82
N TRP A 100 24.88 -7.20 -4.34
CA TRP A 100 23.98 -6.16 -4.81
C TRP A 100 23.74 -5.20 -3.64
N LYS A 101 24.29 -3.99 -3.76
CA LYS A 101 24.07 -2.94 -2.76
C LYS A 101 22.70 -2.35 -3.07
N ASN A 102 21.78 -2.52 -2.13
CA ASN A 102 20.49 -1.85 -2.12
C ASN A 102 20.69 -0.33 -2.36
N PRO A 103 20.26 0.22 -3.51
CA PRO A 103 20.53 1.61 -3.87
C PRO A 103 19.65 2.60 -3.08
N LEU A 104 18.62 2.10 -2.39
CA LEU A 104 17.70 2.88 -1.58
C LEU A 104 18.13 2.95 -0.11
N ARG A 105 19.24 2.28 0.26
CA ARG A 105 19.71 2.18 1.64
C ARG A 105 20.09 3.55 2.23
N GLY A 106 19.52 3.84 3.41
CA GLY A 106 19.72 5.08 4.15
C GLY A 106 18.60 6.08 3.91
N LYS A 107 18.32 6.89 4.94
CA LYS A 107 17.32 7.96 4.82
C LYS A 107 17.92 9.22 4.20
N PRO A 108 17.15 9.96 3.39
CA PRO A 108 17.45 11.33 3.03
C PRO A 108 17.72 12.22 4.25
N THR A 109 18.63 13.18 4.09
CA THR A 109 18.93 14.18 5.12
C THR A 109 17.74 15.09 5.37
N SER A 110 17.12 15.60 4.30
CA SER A 110 15.81 16.25 4.31
C SER A 110 14.79 15.39 5.06
N GLY A 111 14.04 16.01 5.97
CA GLY A 111 13.02 15.36 6.79
C GLY A 111 11.72 16.15 6.94
N SER A 112 11.74 17.43 6.54
CA SER A 112 10.58 18.34 6.50
C SER A 112 10.25 18.72 5.06
N LEU A 113 8.98 19.04 4.80
CA LEU A 113 8.56 19.70 3.55
C LEU A 113 9.36 20.98 3.29
N THR A 114 9.67 21.75 4.34
CA THR A 114 10.45 23.00 4.25
C THR A 114 11.89 22.80 3.76
N ASP A 115 12.40 21.57 3.75
CA ASP A 115 13.74 21.24 3.27
C ASP A 115 13.75 20.96 1.75
N LEU A 116 12.59 20.91 1.10
CA LEU A 116 12.46 20.66 -0.34
C LEU A 116 12.77 21.94 -1.16
N PRO A 117 13.38 21.83 -2.34
CA PRO A 117 13.61 22.98 -3.23
C PRO A 117 12.31 23.71 -3.59
N GLU A 118 12.36 25.04 -3.75
CA GLU A 118 11.17 25.86 -4.10
C GLU A 118 10.37 25.35 -5.31
N PRO A 119 10.97 24.89 -6.44
CA PRO A 119 10.20 24.32 -7.54
C PRO A 119 9.39 23.10 -7.13
N ARG A 120 9.94 22.25 -6.25
CA ARG A 120 9.27 21.06 -5.73
C ARG A 120 8.13 21.43 -4.78
N LEU A 121 8.32 22.46 -3.94
CA LEU A 121 7.26 23.01 -3.12
C LEU A 121 6.10 23.57 -3.97
N LEU A 122 6.40 24.27 -5.07
CA LEU A 122 5.39 24.82 -5.97
C LEU A 122 4.60 23.73 -6.73
N GLU A 123 5.27 22.66 -7.19
CA GLU A 123 4.61 21.47 -7.72
C GLU A 123 3.64 20.85 -6.70
N LEU A 124 4.10 20.64 -5.47
CA LEU A 124 3.30 20.06 -4.39
C LEU A 124 2.13 20.97 -4.00
N GLN A 125 2.31 22.29 -3.96
CA GLN A 125 1.23 23.27 -3.72
C GLN A 125 0.18 23.22 -4.84
N THR A 126 0.61 23.16 -6.10
CA THR A 126 -0.30 23.07 -7.25
C THR A 126 -1.13 21.79 -7.20
N ALA A 127 -0.48 20.66 -6.92
CA ALA A 127 -1.14 19.36 -6.80
C ALA A 127 -2.03 19.26 -5.55
N ALA A 128 -1.63 19.88 -4.43
CA ALA A 128 -2.42 19.93 -3.20
C ALA A 128 -3.61 20.90 -3.32
N LEU A 129 -3.50 22.00 -4.06
CA LEU A 129 -4.62 22.90 -4.34
C LEU A 129 -5.68 22.21 -5.20
N SER A 130 -5.25 21.43 -6.20
CA SER A 130 -6.15 20.57 -6.98
C SER A 130 -6.88 19.53 -6.11
N ASP A 131 -6.23 19.02 -5.06
CA ASP A 131 -6.81 18.06 -4.12
C ASP A 131 -7.73 18.76 -3.08
N ALA A 132 -7.37 19.95 -2.61
CA ALA A 132 -8.10 20.70 -1.58
C ALA A 132 -9.34 21.44 -2.13
N LEU A 133 -9.33 21.84 -3.41
CA LEU A 133 -10.53 22.34 -4.09
C LEU A 133 -11.62 21.26 -4.25
N ALA A 134 -11.29 19.98 -4.04
CA ALA A 134 -12.26 18.89 -4.01
C ALA A 134 -12.83 18.60 -2.61
N ASP A 135 -12.11 18.94 -1.53
CA ASP A 135 -12.49 18.64 -0.13
C ASP A 135 -12.38 19.88 0.76
N GLY A 136 -13.51 20.50 1.10
CA GLY A 136 -13.61 21.71 1.92
C GLY A 136 -13.35 21.51 3.42
N ALA A 137 -12.19 20.95 3.78
CA ALA A 137 -11.82 20.66 5.16
C ALA A 137 -11.01 21.79 5.81
N ASP A 138 -11.67 22.56 6.69
CA ASP A 138 -11.01 23.45 7.66
C ASP A 138 -10.30 22.61 8.74
N ASP A 139 -8.98 22.43 8.61
CA ASP A 139 -8.14 21.69 9.54
C ASP A 139 -6.82 22.45 9.73
N THR A 140 -6.53 22.81 10.98
CA THR A 140 -5.43 23.72 11.35
C THR A 140 -4.17 23.00 11.83
N ASP A 141 -4.24 21.69 12.09
CA ASP A 141 -3.06 20.86 12.42
C ASP A 141 -2.19 20.63 11.17
N THR A 142 -0.86 20.62 11.30
CA THR A 142 0.03 20.25 10.17
C THR A 142 0.05 18.72 9.96
N VAL A 143 0.78 18.21 8.97
CA VAL A 143 0.89 16.75 8.73
C VAL A 143 1.84 16.04 9.72
N ASP A 144 2.76 16.80 10.31
CA ASP A 144 3.87 16.36 11.17
C ASP A 144 3.68 16.75 12.66
N ASP A 145 2.79 17.70 12.96
CA ASP A 145 2.26 17.95 14.31
C ASP A 145 0.72 17.99 14.27
N CYS A 146 0.10 16.80 14.32
CA CYS A 146 -1.35 16.66 14.45
C CYS A 146 -1.77 15.80 15.64
N GLN A 147 -3.05 15.93 15.99
CA GLN A 147 -3.73 15.14 17.01
C GLN A 147 -3.51 13.61 16.86
N ALA A 148 -3.44 13.07 15.64
CA ALA A 148 -3.20 11.65 15.41
C ALA A 148 -1.81 11.21 15.88
N LEU A 149 -0.77 12.01 15.62
CA LEU A 149 0.60 11.73 16.07
C LEU A 149 0.75 11.90 17.58
N ARG A 150 0.18 12.97 18.16
CA ARG A 150 0.20 13.21 19.61
C ARG A 150 -0.44 12.04 20.38
N ALA A 151 -1.56 11.50 19.89
CA ALA A 151 -2.24 10.35 20.46
C ALA A 151 -1.49 9.02 20.27
N PHE A 152 -0.70 8.88 19.18
CA PHE A 152 0.07 7.67 18.87
C PHE A 152 1.45 7.61 19.59
N GLU A 153 1.92 8.73 20.14
CA GLU A 153 3.23 8.82 20.80
C GLU A 153 3.46 7.80 21.93
N PRO A 154 2.48 7.39 22.77
CA PRO A 154 2.64 6.29 23.74
C PRO A 154 3.06 4.98 23.06
N VAL A 155 2.42 4.63 21.93
CA VAL A 155 2.75 3.43 21.14
C VAL A 155 4.17 3.52 20.60
N ARG A 156 4.52 4.66 19.99
CA ARG A 156 5.83 4.92 19.39
C ARG A 156 6.98 4.87 20.41
N ARG A 157 6.75 5.33 21.64
CA ARG A 157 7.75 5.33 22.73
C ARG A 157 7.84 3.99 23.45
N GLY A 158 6.69 3.37 23.73
CA GLY A 158 6.57 2.17 24.55
C GLY A 158 6.97 0.87 23.83
N THR A 159 6.77 0.79 22.52
CA THR A 159 7.08 -0.42 21.75
C THR A 159 8.55 -0.84 21.81
N ALA A 160 8.80 -2.15 21.86
CA ALA A 160 10.13 -2.77 21.77
C ALA A 160 10.80 -2.63 20.38
N CYS A 161 10.11 -2.04 19.39
CA CYS A 161 10.67 -1.83 18.05
C CYS A 161 11.78 -0.77 18.04
N ALA A 162 13.02 -1.21 17.78
CA ALA A 162 14.20 -0.34 17.72
C ALA A 162 14.09 0.84 16.72
N PHE A 163 13.24 0.74 15.70
CA PHE A 163 13.04 1.80 14.70
C PHE A 163 11.97 2.84 15.12
N ALA A 164 10.98 2.46 15.93
CA ALA A 164 9.77 3.28 16.15
C ALA A 164 10.08 4.68 16.72
N ARG A 165 10.97 4.76 17.71
CA ARG A 165 11.39 6.03 18.34
C ARG A 165 12.04 7.00 17.35
N ARG A 166 12.63 6.50 16.26
CA ARG A 166 13.30 7.28 15.20
C ARG A 166 12.50 7.34 13.89
N ALA A 167 11.24 6.90 13.91
CA ALA A 167 10.36 6.99 12.77
C ALA A 167 9.98 8.46 12.53
N ARG A 168 10.10 8.91 11.27
CA ARG A 168 9.50 10.11 10.70
C ARG A 168 8.08 9.72 10.28
N LEU A 169 7.09 10.14 11.04
CA LEU A 169 5.69 9.79 10.83
C LEU A 169 4.90 11.05 10.48
N TRP A 170 3.92 10.89 9.59
CA TRP A 170 2.85 11.87 9.40
C TRP A 170 1.52 11.32 9.91
N GLY A 171 0.55 12.18 10.15
CA GLY A 171 -0.78 11.77 10.60
C GLY A 171 -1.93 12.33 9.75
N GLY A 172 -3.05 11.61 9.81
CA GLY A 172 -4.34 12.08 9.32
C GLY A 172 -4.84 13.36 10.01
N PRO A 173 -5.92 13.95 9.49
CA PRO A 173 -6.55 15.13 10.09
C PRO A 173 -7.10 14.86 11.50
N ALA A 174 -7.47 15.92 12.20
CA ALA A 174 -8.17 15.80 13.47
C ALA A 174 -9.48 15.00 13.32
N TRP A 175 -9.68 13.98 14.16
CA TRP A 175 -10.88 13.15 14.12
C TRP A 175 -12.10 13.95 14.57
N ARG A 176 -13.20 13.85 13.81
CA ARG A 176 -14.46 14.56 14.05
C ARG A 176 -15.52 13.58 14.54
N PRO A 177 -15.82 13.51 15.86
CA PRO A 177 -16.73 12.49 16.43
C PRO A 177 -18.18 12.54 15.94
N ARG A 178 -18.60 13.64 15.30
CA ARG A 178 -19.94 13.81 14.70
C ARG A 178 -20.02 13.32 13.26
N LEU A 179 -18.89 12.98 12.63
CA LEU A 179 -18.85 12.44 11.28
C LEU A 179 -18.81 10.91 11.31
N PRO A 180 -19.42 10.22 10.33
CA PRO A 180 -19.31 8.77 10.20
C PRO A 180 -17.86 8.33 9.93
N LEU A 181 -17.56 7.05 10.19
CA LEU A 181 -16.26 6.43 9.93
C LEU A 181 -15.73 6.74 8.52
N ALA A 182 -16.56 6.54 7.49
CA ALA A 182 -16.19 6.79 6.10
C ALA A 182 -15.83 8.26 5.84
N ALA A 183 -16.51 9.24 6.45
CA ALA A 183 -16.15 10.64 6.27
C ALA A 183 -14.83 11.01 6.95
N ASN A 184 -14.53 10.45 8.13
CA ASN A 184 -13.22 10.62 8.77
C ASN A 184 -12.10 9.92 7.98
N ALA A 185 -12.36 8.73 7.43
CA ALA A 185 -11.40 7.99 6.61
C ALA A 185 -11.13 8.69 5.27
N ALA A 186 -12.17 9.18 4.58
CA ALA A 186 -12.03 9.95 3.34
C ALA A 186 -11.21 11.25 3.56
N ALA A 187 -11.43 11.96 4.67
CA ALA A 187 -10.63 13.14 5.02
C ALA A 187 -9.13 12.86 5.21
N CYS A 188 -8.72 11.60 5.42
CA CYS A 188 -7.31 11.21 5.43
C CYS A 188 -6.69 11.15 4.02
N ALA A 189 -7.49 10.98 2.96
CA ALA A 189 -7.01 10.70 1.61
C ALA A 189 -6.14 11.82 1.00
N PRO A 190 -6.46 13.13 1.13
CA PRO A 190 -5.58 14.20 0.61
C PRO A 190 -4.20 14.21 1.28
N ARG A 191 -4.14 14.06 2.61
CA ARG A 191 -2.88 13.97 3.37
C ARG A 191 -2.07 12.71 3.01
N LEU A 192 -2.75 11.57 2.84
CA LEU A 192 -2.11 10.33 2.40
C LEU A 192 -1.61 10.43 0.95
N ARG A 193 -2.31 11.15 0.07
CA ARG A 193 -1.86 11.41 -1.32
C ARG A 193 -0.60 12.26 -1.35
N LEU A 194 -0.54 13.30 -0.52
CA LEU A 194 0.69 14.09 -0.33
C LEU A 194 1.83 13.23 0.23
N PHE A 195 1.55 12.39 1.24
CA PHE A 195 2.52 11.44 1.79
C PHE A 195 3.11 10.55 0.69
N CYS A 196 2.27 9.93 -0.15
CA CYS A 196 2.72 9.07 -1.26
C CYS A 196 3.61 9.79 -2.30
N ARG A 197 3.47 11.11 -2.44
CA ARG A 197 4.28 11.93 -3.36
C ARG A 197 5.67 12.27 -2.80
N VAL A 198 5.85 12.32 -1.48
CA VAL A 198 7.10 12.80 -0.84
C VAL A 198 7.76 11.82 0.13
N CYS A 199 7.15 10.68 0.46
CA CYS A 199 7.69 9.73 1.45
C CYS A 199 9.09 9.22 1.08
N ALA A 200 9.39 9.09 -0.21
CA ALA A 200 10.70 8.76 -0.74
C ALA A 200 11.74 9.87 -0.47
N GLU A 201 11.40 11.11 -0.80
CA GLU A 201 12.26 12.30 -0.73
C GLU A 201 12.56 12.71 0.72
N LEU A 202 11.58 12.58 1.62
CA LEU A 202 11.69 12.95 3.03
C LEU A 202 12.05 11.77 3.96
N GLY A 203 12.15 10.55 3.43
CA GLY A 203 12.43 9.33 4.22
C GLY A 203 11.40 9.05 5.30
N LEU A 204 10.10 9.15 4.97
CA LEU A 204 8.99 8.93 5.90
C LEU A 204 8.74 7.43 6.11
N ASP A 205 8.62 7.02 7.37
CA ASP A 205 8.47 5.61 7.74
C ASP A 205 7.03 5.10 7.77
N GLY A 206 6.05 6.02 7.83
CA GLY A 206 4.64 5.67 7.81
C GLY A 206 3.69 6.83 8.09
N PHE A 207 2.41 6.56 7.86
CA PHE A 207 1.28 7.46 8.03
C PHE A 207 0.31 6.90 9.08
N VAL A 208 -0.08 7.71 10.06
CA VAL A 208 -0.93 7.32 11.19
C VAL A 208 -2.36 7.79 11.00
N ILE A 209 -3.31 6.87 11.06
CA ILE A 209 -4.75 7.17 11.14
C ILE A 209 -5.24 6.78 12.53
N ARG A 210 -5.94 7.70 13.19
CA ARG A 210 -6.52 7.50 14.52
C ARG A 210 -8.01 7.14 14.39
N LEU A 211 -8.48 6.18 15.17
CA LEU A 211 -9.88 5.78 15.30
C LEU A 211 -10.33 6.07 16.74
N VAL A 212 -11.36 6.90 16.92
CA VAL A 212 -11.71 7.44 18.25
C VAL A 212 -13.04 6.90 18.74
N GLY A 213 -13.02 6.35 19.95
CA GLY A 213 -14.19 5.97 20.71
C GLY A 213 -14.44 4.47 20.75
N GLU A 214 -15.00 4.01 21.88
CA GLU A 214 -15.24 2.60 22.21
C GLU A 214 -16.13 1.85 21.19
N HIS A 215 -16.97 2.58 20.45
CA HIS A 215 -17.77 2.02 19.35
C HIS A 215 -16.93 1.59 18.13
N LEU A 216 -15.69 2.08 17.99
CA LEU A 216 -14.73 1.67 16.96
C LEU A 216 -13.60 0.82 17.52
N CYS A 217 -13.09 1.10 18.72
CA CYS A 217 -11.87 0.48 19.25
C CYS A 217 -12.02 -0.15 20.64
N GLY A 218 -13.24 -0.35 21.14
CA GLY A 218 -13.49 -0.97 22.45
C GLY A 218 -13.32 -2.49 22.49
N ASP A 219 -13.51 -3.18 21.35
CA ASP A 219 -13.31 -4.62 21.23
C ASP A 219 -12.76 -5.02 19.85
N PHE A 220 -12.27 -6.26 19.74
CA PHE A 220 -11.66 -6.82 18.54
C PHE A 220 -12.60 -6.83 17.32
N ARG A 221 -13.90 -7.10 17.50
CA ARG A 221 -14.88 -7.16 16.39
C ARG A 221 -15.14 -5.77 15.83
N ARG A 222 -15.43 -4.80 16.70
CA ARG A 222 -15.63 -3.38 16.33
C ARG A 222 -14.40 -2.83 15.62
N PHE A 223 -13.21 -3.13 16.15
CA PHE A 223 -11.97 -2.63 15.59
C PHE A 223 -11.63 -3.26 14.24
N SER A 224 -11.85 -4.57 14.08
CA SER A 224 -11.64 -5.21 12.77
C SER A 224 -12.58 -4.62 11.70
N ALA A 225 -13.86 -4.41 12.03
CA ALA A 225 -14.82 -3.75 11.14
C ALA A 225 -14.45 -2.28 10.84
N ALA A 226 -13.96 -1.54 11.85
CA ALA A 226 -13.54 -0.14 11.68
C ALA A 226 -12.27 -0.01 10.81
N VAL A 227 -11.32 -0.92 10.97
CA VAL A 227 -10.13 -1.02 10.12
C VAL A 227 -10.52 -1.35 8.68
N TYR A 228 -11.38 -2.35 8.46
CA TYR A 228 -11.91 -2.67 7.12
C TYR A 228 -12.58 -1.45 6.48
N GLY A 229 -13.54 -0.83 7.16
CA GLY A 229 -14.24 0.36 6.65
C GLY A 229 -13.29 1.52 6.34
N THR A 230 -12.22 1.70 7.11
CA THR A 230 -11.19 2.71 6.86
C THR A 230 -10.40 2.39 5.58
N LEU A 231 -9.88 1.17 5.45
CA LEU A 231 -9.10 0.75 4.28
C LEU A 231 -9.93 0.76 2.99
N SER A 232 -11.17 0.24 3.03
CA SER A 232 -12.09 0.27 1.88
C SER A 232 -12.46 1.69 1.46
N THR A 233 -12.68 2.60 2.42
CA THR A 233 -12.92 4.02 2.08
C THR A 233 -11.71 4.65 1.41
N LEU A 234 -10.50 4.42 1.94
CA LEU A 234 -9.28 4.95 1.33
C LEU A 234 -9.03 4.37 -0.07
N ALA A 235 -9.27 3.09 -0.27
CA ALA A 235 -9.12 2.45 -1.57
C ALA A 235 -10.12 2.98 -2.61
N ALA A 236 -11.37 3.26 -2.22
CA ALA A 236 -12.34 3.97 -3.05
C ALA A 236 -11.91 5.42 -3.38
N CYS A 237 -11.21 6.10 -2.46
CA CYS A 237 -10.61 7.41 -2.69
C CYS A 237 -9.31 7.39 -3.54
N ASN A 238 -8.83 6.21 -3.99
CA ASN A 238 -7.57 6.06 -4.75
C ASN A 238 -7.72 6.40 -6.25
N THR A 239 -8.27 7.57 -6.56
CA THR A 239 -8.45 8.05 -7.94
C THR A 239 -7.10 8.19 -8.66
N GLY A 240 -6.98 7.56 -9.85
CA GLY A 240 -5.76 7.59 -10.67
C GLY A 240 -4.56 6.78 -10.14
N GLY A 241 -4.64 6.22 -8.93
CA GLY A 241 -3.49 5.61 -8.23
C GLY A 241 -3.33 4.09 -8.38
N GLY A 242 -3.89 3.51 -9.45
CA GLY A 242 -3.81 2.07 -9.75
C GLY A 242 -5.07 1.25 -9.50
N GLY A 243 -6.17 1.89 -9.09
CA GLY A 243 -7.47 1.23 -8.81
C GLY A 243 -7.69 0.91 -7.33
N ASP A 244 -8.93 0.52 -7.02
CA ASP A 244 -9.35 0.13 -5.67
C ASP A 244 -8.86 -1.30 -5.35
N CYS A 245 -7.94 -1.43 -4.38
CA CYS A 245 -7.39 -2.72 -3.96
C CYS A 245 -8.28 -3.50 -2.99
N MET A 246 -9.41 -2.92 -2.56
CA MET A 246 -10.39 -3.51 -1.64
C MET A 246 -11.68 -3.97 -2.36
N ALA A 247 -11.86 -3.58 -3.63
CA ALA A 247 -13.08 -3.83 -4.42
C ALA A 247 -13.42 -5.31 -4.68
N GLU A 248 -12.47 -6.24 -4.52
CA GLU A 248 -12.68 -7.68 -4.72
C GLU A 248 -12.41 -8.45 -3.41
N PRO A 249 -13.40 -8.58 -2.50
CA PRO A 249 -13.20 -9.19 -1.18
C PRO A 249 -12.58 -10.59 -1.17
N HIS A 250 -12.91 -11.43 -2.15
CA HIS A 250 -12.35 -12.77 -2.30
C HIS A 250 -10.83 -12.76 -2.57
N ARG A 251 -10.26 -11.66 -3.10
CA ARG A 251 -8.82 -11.53 -3.37
C ARG A 251 -8.01 -11.08 -2.15
N LEU A 252 -8.65 -10.56 -1.12
CA LEU A 252 -7.95 -10.02 0.06
C LEU A 252 -7.18 -11.13 0.81
N HIS A 253 -7.65 -12.37 0.72
CA HIS A 253 -7.00 -13.56 1.28
C HIS A 253 -5.98 -14.22 0.33
N GLN A 254 -5.65 -13.62 -0.82
CA GLN A 254 -4.65 -14.18 -1.73
C GLN A 254 -3.22 -13.80 -1.32
N THR A 255 -2.30 -14.76 -1.47
CA THR A 255 -0.86 -14.50 -1.31
C THR A 255 -0.39 -13.50 -2.37
N GLY A 256 0.22 -12.40 -1.93
CA GLY A 256 0.62 -11.29 -2.81
C GLY A 256 -0.38 -10.13 -2.89
N TRP A 257 -1.56 -10.22 -2.26
CA TRP A 257 -2.38 -9.04 -2.01
C TRP A 257 -1.67 -8.08 -1.04
N VAL A 258 -1.73 -6.78 -1.35
CA VAL A 258 -1.19 -5.69 -0.53
C VAL A 258 -2.14 -4.49 -0.58
N PHE A 259 -2.20 -3.71 0.51
CA PHE A 259 -2.90 -2.43 0.49
C PHE A 259 -2.10 -1.43 -0.35
N ARG A 260 -2.76 -0.74 -1.29
CA ARG A 260 -2.11 0.18 -2.24
C ARG A 260 -2.89 1.48 -2.37
N PHE A 261 -2.17 2.61 -2.28
CA PHE A 261 -2.75 3.94 -2.44
C PHE A 261 -1.77 4.87 -3.16
N HIS A 262 -2.23 5.57 -4.21
CA HIS A 262 -1.47 6.50 -5.03
C HIS A 262 -0.07 5.95 -5.43
N GLY A 263 -0.05 4.76 -6.03
CA GLY A 263 1.17 4.10 -6.51
C GLY A 263 2.08 3.49 -5.43
N GLN A 264 1.81 3.70 -4.14
CA GLN A 264 2.58 3.13 -3.03
C GLN A 264 1.89 1.89 -2.45
N THR A 265 2.67 0.86 -2.19
CA THR A 265 2.28 -0.35 -1.44
C THR A 265 2.60 -0.17 0.05
N PHE A 266 1.70 -0.66 0.91
CA PHE A 266 1.79 -0.43 2.36
C PHE A 266 1.68 -1.72 3.16
N PHE A 267 2.62 -1.89 4.09
CA PHE A 267 2.45 -2.77 5.23
C PHE A 267 1.60 -2.06 6.29
N VAL A 268 0.47 -2.65 6.68
CA VAL A 268 -0.48 -2.05 7.64
C VAL A 268 -0.34 -2.73 9.00
N THR A 269 0.07 -1.98 10.03
CA THR A 269 0.02 -2.43 11.43
C THR A 269 -1.07 -1.67 12.18
N THR A 270 -1.80 -2.35 13.06
CA THR A 270 -2.85 -1.76 13.88
C THR A 270 -2.60 -1.91 15.37
N PHE A 271 -3.08 -0.94 16.17
CA PHE A 271 -2.95 -0.90 17.64
C PHE A 271 -4.28 -0.44 18.25
N ALA A 272 -4.63 -0.95 19.44
CA ALA A 272 -5.92 -0.65 20.07
C ALA A 272 -5.88 -0.91 21.60
N PRO A 273 -6.76 -0.26 22.39
CA PRO A 273 -6.75 -0.35 23.85
C PRO A 273 -7.16 -1.72 24.42
N PHE A 274 -7.86 -2.56 23.65
CA PHE A 274 -8.27 -3.91 24.10
C PHE A 274 -7.16 -4.97 24.00
N TYR A 275 -6.04 -4.67 23.33
CA TYR A 275 -4.89 -5.58 23.31
C TYR A 275 -4.20 -5.60 24.68
N GLY A 276 -3.78 -6.78 25.13
CA GLY A 276 -3.08 -6.94 26.41
C GLY A 276 -1.63 -6.43 26.35
N PRO A 277 -0.97 -6.18 27.49
CA PRO A 277 0.46 -5.84 27.52
C PRO A 277 1.36 -6.91 26.88
N GLU A 278 0.89 -8.16 26.80
CA GLU A 278 1.52 -9.30 26.13
C GLU A 278 1.36 -9.28 24.59
N ASP A 279 0.50 -8.45 24.02
CA ASP A 279 0.31 -8.35 22.57
C ASP A 279 1.33 -7.41 21.94
N SER A 280 1.88 -7.79 20.77
CA SER A 280 2.72 -6.89 19.96
C SER A 280 1.96 -5.67 19.40
N ARG A 281 0.63 -5.62 19.60
CA ARG A 281 -0.30 -4.55 19.22
C ARG A 281 -0.79 -3.71 20.40
N PHE A 282 -0.24 -3.93 21.60
CA PHE A 282 -0.55 -3.15 22.79
C PHE A 282 -0.45 -1.65 22.51
N ALA A 283 -1.45 -0.89 22.97
CA ALA A 283 -1.52 0.56 22.74
C ALA A 283 -0.79 1.40 23.80
N PHE A 284 -0.10 0.77 24.77
CA PHE A 284 0.71 1.45 25.79
C PHE A 284 -0.04 2.54 26.57
N GLY A 285 -1.32 2.29 26.87
CA GLY A 285 -2.20 3.21 27.60
C GLY A 285 -2.88 4.29 26.75
N ALA A 286 -2.70 4.30 25.43
CA ALA A 286 -3.52 5.14 24.56
C ALA A 286 -4.98 4.64 24.52
N SER A 287 -5.94 5.58 24.55
CA SER A 287 -7.39 5.30 24.56
C SER A 287 -7.99 4.92 23.21
N ASP A 288 -7.25 5.18 22.14
CA ASP A 288 -7.76 5.19 20.77
C ASP A 288 -7.21 4.00 19.97
N GLY A 289 -7.90 3.66 18.88
CA GLY A 289 -7.39 2.75 17.86
C GLY A 289 -6.48 3.47 16.86
N PHE A 290 -5.54 2.75 16.26
CA PHE A 290 -4.63 3.29 15.27
C PHE A 290 -4.38 2.32 14.11
N LEU A 291 -4.31 2.86 12.89
CA LEU A 291 -3.69 2.21 11.74
C LEU A 291 -2.39 2.97 11.43
N LEU A 292 -1.29 2.23 11.29
CA LEU A 292 0.00 2.71 10.81
C LEU A 292 0.24 2.10 9.41
N LEU A 293 0.16 2.94 8.38
CA LEU A 293 0.45 2.59 7.00
C LEU A 293 1.94 2.82 6.74
N GLN A 294 2.74 1.77 6.59
CA GLN A 294 4.19 1.87 6.35
C GLN A 294 4.50 1.56 4.88
N PRO A 295 5.03 2.50 4.07
CA PRO A 295 5.32 2.23 2.67
C PRO A 295 6.45 1.20 2.55
N GLU A 296 6.36 0.27 1.58
CA GLU A 296 7.39 -0.77 1.39
C GLU A 296 8.80 -0.19 1.18
N LEU A 297 8.88 0.99 0.55
CA LEU A 297 10.11 1.77 0.38
C LEU A 297 10.83 2.09 1.71
N SER A 298 10.11 2.29 2.82
CA SER A 298 10.71 2.51 4.14
C SER A 298 11.55 1.30 4.57
N PHE A 299 11.05 0.08 4.37
CA PHE A 299 11.76 -1.15 4.70
C PHE A 299 13.02 -1.32 3.84
N ALA A 300 12.97 -0.91 2.57
CA ALA A 300 14.15 -0.83 1.70
C ALA A 300 15.17 0.20 2.20
N GLN A 301 14.75 1.38 2.67
CA GLN A 301 15.65 2.39 3.24
C GLN A 301 16.37 1.89 4.52
N HIS A 302 15.72 1.02 5.32
CA HIS A 302 16.31 0.39 6.50
C HIS A 302 17.22 -0.81 6.21
N ASP A 303 17.32 -1.25 4.95
CA ASP A 303 18.19 -2.35 4.48
C ASP A 303 18.01 -3.66 5.30
N LEU A 304 16.73 -4.01 5.49
CA LEU A 304 16.33 -5.17 6.28
C LEU A 304 16.62 -6.48 5.53
N PRO A 305 17.04 -7.54 6.23
CA PRO A 305 17.28 -8.85 5.61
C PRO A 305 15.95 -9.46 5.07
N PRO A 306 16.01 -10.38 4.08
CA PRO A 306 14.85 -11.14 3.61
C PRO A 306 14.10 -11.80 4.77
N ASP A 307 12.78 -11.95 4.68
CA ASP A 307 12.01 -12.59 5.76
C ASP A 307 12.31 -14.09 5.88
N THR A 308 12.11 -14.63 7.08
CA THR A 308 12.44 -16.01 7.42
C THR A 308 11.54 -16.52 8.56
N PRO A 309 11.05 -17.78 8.51
CA PRO A 309 10.29 -18.39 9.61
C PRO A 309 11.19 -18.73 10.81
N HIS A 310 12.51 -18.76 10.61
CA HIS A 310 13.49 -19.04 11.65
C HIS A 310 13.94 -17.75 12.34
N THR A 311 14.37 -17.85 13.61
CA THR A 311 14.93 -16.75 14.39
C THR A 311 16.11 -17.28 15.20
N ASN A 312 17.27 -16.60 15.15
CA ASN A 312 18.36 -16.92 16.05
C ASN A 312 18.08 -16.33 17.44
N TRP A 313 17.52 -17.16 18.32
CA TRP A 313 17.15 -16.82 19.70
C TRP A 313 18.32 -16.79 20.70
N GLY A 314 19.39 -17.55 20.42
CA GLY A 314 20.46 -17.90 21.36
C GLY A 314 21.70 -16.98 21.32
N GLY A 315 21.63 -15.87 20.59
CA GLY A 315 22.79 -15.00 20.38
C GLY A 315 23.84 -15.64 19.47
N ALA A 316 25.09 -15.23 19.60
CA ALA A 316 26.18 -15.68 18.72
C ALA A 316 26.82 -17.02 19.12
N GLU A 317 26.32 -17.69 20.17
CA GLU A 317 26.96 -18.88 20.76
C GLU A 317 26.22 -20.20 20.48
N GLU A 318 24.92 -20.17 20.20
CA GLU A 318 24.12 -21.37 19.83
C GLU A 318 24.05 -21.61 18.30
N GLY A 319 24.90 -20.96 17.50
CA GLY A 319 24.96 -21.17 16.06
C GLY A 319 26.05 -20.35 15.38
N ASP A 320 26.40 -20.76 14.16
CA ASP A 320 27.42 -20.15 13.29
C ASP A 320 27.00 -18.79 12.67
N GLY A 321 25.83 -18.27 13.02
CA GLY A 321 25.23 -17.07 12.43
C GLY A 321 25.08 -15.88 13.39
N HIS A 322 25.70 -14.74 13.05
CA HIS A 322 25.42 -13.47 13.72
C HIS A 322 23.92 -13.10 13.66
N GLN A 323 23.33 -12.71 14.80
CA GLN A 323 21.96 -12.20 14.84
C GLN A 323 21.74 -11.04 13.88
N THR A 324 20.73 -11.18 13.02
CA THR A 324 20.29 -10.12 12.13
C THR A 324 19.52 -9.03 12.91
N VAL A 325 19.22 -7.92 12.25
CA VAL A 325 18.35 -6.88 12.84
C VAL A 325 16.92 -7.39 13.07
N ARG A 326 16.42 -8.36 12.30
CA ARG A 326 15.13 -9.00 12.56
C ARG A 326 15.18 -9.88 13.81
N ASP A 327 16.24 -10.67 13.99
CA ASP A 327 16.42 -11.51 15.18
C ASP A 327 16.43 -10.66 16.45
N ARG A 328 17.20 -9.56 16.46
CA ARG A 328 17.25 -8.63 17.59
C ARG A 328 15.89 -8.02 17.92
N ILE A 329 15.06 -7.72 16.91
CA ILE A 329 13.71 -7.18 17.13
C ILE A 329 12.76 -8.26 17.63
N ARG A 330 12.81 -9.49 17.08
CA ARG A 330 12.02 -10.61 17.58
C ARG A 330 12.38 -10.95 19.04
N CYS A 331 13.67 -10.93 19.39
CA CYS A 331 14.14 -11.06 20.77
C CYS A 331 13.63 -9.91 21.65
N ALA A 332 13.81 -8.65 21.26
CA ALA A 332 13.33 -7.50 22.05
C ALA A 332 11.82 -7.54 22.34
N PHE A 333 11.00 -7.97 21.37
CA PHE A 333 9.57 -8.19 21.61
C PHE A 333 9.30 -9.39 22.52
N ARG A 334 10.00 -10.52 22.34
CA ARG A 334 9.91 -11.69 23.25
C ARG A 334 10.26 -11.31 24.69
N ASP A 335 11.36 -10.60 24.88
CA ASP A 335 11.91 -10.23 26.20
C ASP A 335 11.03 -9.19 26.91
N ALA A 336 10.22 -8.44 26.16
CA ALA A 336 9.16 -7.56 26.68
C ALA A 336 7.82 -8.28 26.91
N GLY A 337 7.74 -9.61 26.77
CA GLY A 337 6.49 -10.40 26.83
C GLY A 337 5.61 -10.31 25.57
N GLN A 338 5.98 -9.44 24.62
CA GLN A 338 5.24 -9.06 23.42
C GLN A 338 5.59 -9.89 22.18
N ALA A 339 6.02 -11.15 22.36
CA ALA A 339 6.48 -12.02 21.27
C ALA A 339 5.51 -12.03 20.07
N TYR A 340 6.03 -11.86 18.86
CA TYR A 340 5.27 -12.00 17.61
C TYR A 340 4.84 -13.46 17.39
N ARG A 341 3.69 -13.66 16.73
CA ARG A 341 3.42 -14.92 16.04
C ARG A 341 4.38 -15.01 14.85
N ILE A 342 5.20 -16.06 14.83
CA ILE A 342 6.08 -16.37 13.70
C ILE A 342 5.46 -17.58 13.00
N ARG A 343 5.17 -17.42 11.70
CA ARG A 343 4.68 -18.49 10.85
C ARG A 343 5.86 -19.37 10.42
N ASP A 344 5.58 -20.63 10.11
CA ASP A 344 6.50 -21.60 9.49
C ASP A 344 6.80 -21.27 8.01
N THR A 345 6.00 -20.40 7.40
CA THR A 345 6.15 -19.88 6.04
C THR A 345 6.34 -18.35 6.01
N THR A 346 7.06 -17.85 5.00
CA THR A 346 7.13 -16.42 4.64
C THR A 346 6.12 -16.00 3.57
N VAL A 347 5.37 -16.98 3.02
CA VAL A 347 4.32 -16.77 2.02
C VAL A 347 2.97 -17.03 2.68
N TYR A 348 2.23 -15.97 2.94
CA TYR A 348 0.91 -15.98 3.56
C TYR A 348 0.11 -14.72 3.15
N PRO A 349 -1.22 -14.71 3.29
CA PRO A 349 -2.04 -13.52 3.06
C PRO A 349 -1.71 -12.41 4.07
N MET A 350 -1.30 -11.23 3.58
CA MET A 350 -0.96 -10.09 4.45
C MET A 350 -2.16 -9.63 5.31
N ILE A 351 -3.38 -9.88 4.83
CA ILE A 351 -4.63 -9.44 5.44
C ILE A 351 -4.82 -9.97 6.87
N GLU A 352 -4.43 -11.23 7.11
CA GLU A 352 -4.53 -11.89 8.42
C GLU A 352 -3.72 -11.17 9.50
N ASP A 353 -2.63 -10.53 9.10
CA ASP A 353 -1.72 -9.83 10.00
C ASP A 353 -2.07 -8.33 10.12
N ILE A 354 -3.11 -7.80 9.47
CA ILE A 354 -3.52 -6.39 9.69
C ILE A 354 -4.12 -6.23 11.10
N VAL A 355 -5.15 -7.00 11.43
CA VAL A 355 -5.82 -7.02 12.74
C VAL A 355 -5.73 -8.42 13.32
N MET A 356 -4.74 -8.63 14.19
CA MET A 356 -4.52 -9.93 14.82
C MET A 356 -5.49 -10.14 16.00
N PRO A 357 -5.96 -11.35 16.28
CA PRO A 357 -6.64 -11.66 17.54
C PRO A 357 -5.76 -11.33 18.75
N PRO A 358 -6.30 -10.82 19.87
CA PRO A 358 -5.58 -10.72 21.13
C PRO A 358 -5.09 -12.09 21.60
N LYS A 359 -3.92 -12.18 22.22
CA LYS A 359 -3.41 -13.45 22.79
C LYS A 359 -4.31 -14.06 23.87
N SER A 360 -5.13 -13.24 24.52
CA SER A 360 -6.15 -13.68 25.50
C SER A 360 -7.37 -14.37 24.86
N MET A 361 -7.52 -14.28 23.54
CA MET A 361 -8.64 -14.85 22.78
C MET A 361 -8.21 -16.15 22.10
N GLY A 362 -8.93 -17.26 22.37
CA GLY A 362 -8.71 -18.51 21.67
C GLY A 362 -9.09 -18.41 20.19
N SER A 363 -8.49 -19.25 19.35
CA SER A 363 -8.81 -19.28 17.91
C SER A 363 -10.27 -19.69 17.61
N ALA A 364 -10.92 -20.36 18.56
CA ALA A 364 -12.34 -20.72 18.51
C ALA A 364 -13.27 -19.60 19.00
N ASP A 365 -12.75 -18.58 19.68
CA ASP A 365 -13.53 -17.50 20.32
C ASP A 365 -13.66 -16.25 19.42
N LEU A 366 -13.20 -16.35 18.16
CA LEU A 366 -13.21 -15.25 17.21
C LEU A 366 -14.65 -14.87 16.82
N PRO A 367 -15.09 -13.63 17.04
CA PRO A 367 -16.44 -13.22 16.71
C PRO A 367 -16.70 -13.32 15.19
N GLU A 368 -17.90 -13.75 14.83
CA GLU A 368 -18.33 -13.80 13.43
C GLU A 368 -18.18 -12.44 12.73
N GLY A 369 -17.66 -12.47 11.50
CA GLY A 369 -17.34 -11.28 10.71
C GLY A 369 -16.08 -10.51 11.14
N SER A 370 -15.36 -10.95 12.19
CA SER A 370 -14.05 -10.35 12.55
C SER A 370 -12.97 -10.58 11.49
N ARG A 371 -13.10 -11.62 10.67
CA ARG A 371 -12.29 -11.91 9.48
C ARG A 371 -13.05 -11.51 8.22
N TRP A 372 -13.08 -10.21 7.94
CA TRP A 372 -13.87 -9.62 6.84
C TRP A 372 -13.47 -10.09 5.44
N TRP A 373 -12.27 -10.68 5.28
CA TRP A 373 -11.85 -11.37 4.06
C TRP A 373 -12.50 -12.75 3.85
N GLU A 374 -13.08 -13.37 4.87
CA GLU A 374 -13.80 -14.66 4.74
C GLU A 374 -15.25 -14.48 4.26
N VAL A 375 -15.82 -13.28 4.45
CA VAL A 375 -17.23 -12.98 4.09
C VAL A 375 -17.49 -13.14 2.59
N GLY A 376 -16.48 -12.91 1.74
CA GLY A 376 -16.56 -13.16 0.30
C GLY A 376 -16.58 -14.65 -0.07
N LEU A 377 -15.90 -15.50 0.70
CA LEU A 377 -15.79 -16.94 0.42
C LEU A 377 -17.11 -17.69 0.69
N ALA A 378 -17.91 -17.23 1.64
CA ALA A 378 -19.22 -17.82 1.93
C ALA A 378 -20.20 -17.68 0.75
N ALA A 379 -20.25 -16.49 0.14
CA ALA A 379 -21.19 -16.19 -0.96
C ALA A 379 -20.91 -17.00 -2.23
N GLU A 380 -19.65 -17.32 -2.52
CA GLU A 380 -19.27 -18.12 -3.69
C GLU A 380 -19.61 -19.62 -3.49
N ASN A 381 -19.39 -20.16 -2.29
CA ASN A 381 -19.72 -21.55 -1.94
C ASN A 381 -21.23 -21.86 -1.89
N GLU A 382 -22.08 -20.85 -1.72
CA GLU A 382 -23.55 -21.00 -1.87
C GLU A 382 -24.00 -20.86 -3.33
N GLY A 383 -23.29 -20.07 -4.15
CA GLY A 383 -23.57 -19.94 -5.59
C GLY A 383 -23.28 -21.21 -6.39
N GLU A 384 -22.23 -21.96 -6.03
CA GLU A 384 -21.82 -23.17 -6.75
C GLU A 384 -22.66 -24.43 -6.41
N LYS A 385 -23.49 -24.37 -5.36
CA LYS A 385 -24.39 -25.48 -4.97
C LYS A 385 -25.75 -25.50 -5.68
N SER A 386 -26.04 -24.53 -6.55
CA SER A 386 -27.40 -24.25 -7.05
C SER A 386 -27.73 -24.84 -8.43
N THR A 387 -26.82 -25.61 -9.06
CA THR A 387 -27.02 -26.11 -10.44
C THR A 387 -27.30 -27.60 -10.60
N ASP A 388 -27.15 -28.43 -9.56
CA ASP A 388 -27.38 -29.89 -9.66
C ASP A 388 -28.75 -30.36 -9.12
N ASP A 389 -29.48 -29.53 -8.36
CA ASP A 389 -30.80 -29.89 -7.79
C ASP A 389 -32.01 -29.51 -8.70
N LEU A 390 -31.79 -29.41 -10.01
CA LEU A 390 -32.84 -29.22 -11.02
C LEU A 390 -32.68 -30.19 -12.21
N GLN A 391 -32.99 -31.47 -11.97
CA GLN A 391 -33.32 -32.48 -12.99
C GLN A 391 -34.67 -33.14 -12.68
#